data_AF-A0AA39G8R1-F1
#
_entry.id   AF-A0AA39G8R1-F1
#
_cell.length_a   1.000
_cell.length_b   1.000
_cell.length_c   1.000
_cell.angle_alpha   90.00
_cell.angle_beta   90.00
_cell.angle_gamma   90.00
#
_symmetry.space_group_name_H-M   'P 1'
#
loop_
_entity.id
_entity.type
_entity.pdbx_description
1 polymer ?
#
loop_
_entity_poly.entity_id
_entity_poly.type
_entity_poly.pdbx_seq_one_letter_code
_entity_poly.pdbx_strand_id
1 'polypeptide(L)'
;MASKGPPPAMNPWEVRALEYEFPNHHRQQHDGKIVTSTTWRQVQDPVIYPGLYSATGFDIMSILLQVMSRPYPKIELGPVDCSVAVIVCDLQQADCPIVYASESFCELTGYGMNEVLGRNCRFLQTPPGKMANAADAIKSVDRAAIHRMRQAVQTRSELQLNVTNYKKNGERFTNALSIIPVMPQGSDYRYAVGFQVEL
;
A
#
# COMPACT_ATOMS: atom_id res chain seq x y z
N MET A 1 43.43 -3.16 -22.67
CA MET A 1 42.23 -3.43 -23.50
C MET A 1 41.29 -4.27 -22.65
N ALA A 2 40.21 -3.70 -22.11
CA ALA A 2 39.21 -4.43 -21.32
C ALA A 2 37.92 -4.50 -22.15
N SER A 3 37.55 -5.70 -22.57
CA SER A 3 36.30 -5.97 -23.29
C SER A 3 35.11 -5.80 -22.35
N LYS A 4 34.32 -4.73 -22.54
CA LYS A 4 33.01 -4.60 -21.89
C LYS A 4 32.08 -5.63 -22.53
N GLY A 5 31.53 -6.53 -21.72
CA GLY A 5 30.45 -7.44 -22.14
C GLY A 5 29.21 -6.67 -22.58
N PRO A 6 28.26 -7.33 -23.26
CA PRO A 6 27.04 -6.68 -23.73
C PRO A 6 26.29 -6.04 -22.54
N PRO A 7 25.70 -4.85 -22.71
CA PRO A 7 24.91 -4.23 -21.66
C PRO A 7 23.78 -5.17 -21.22
N PRO A 8 23.40 -5.17 -19.94
CA PRO A 8 22.28 -5.97 -19.47
C PRO A 8 21.03 -5.62 -20.29
N ALA A 9 20.27 -6.65 -20.68
CA ALA A 9 19.07 -6.47 -21.49
C ALA A 9 18.09 -5.58 -20.72
N MET A 10 17.85 -4.38 -21.26
CA MET A 10 16.92 -3.43 -20.66
C MET A 10 15.51 -4.01 -20.60
N ASN A 11 14.82 -3.68 -19.51
CA ASN A 11 13.44 -4.10 -19.32
C ASN A 11 12.52 -3.34 -20.31
N PRO A 12 11.38 -3.91 -20.73
CA PRO A 12 10.52 -3.29 -21.76
C PRO A 12 10.05 -1.86 -21.45
N TRP A 13 10.02 -1.46 -20.17
CA TRP A 13 9.65 -0.10 -19.76
C TRP A 13 10.82 0.89 -19.83
N GLU A 14 12.08 0.45 -19.64
CA GLU A 14 13.27 1.30 -19.78
C GLU A 14 13.44 1.75 -21.24
N VAL A 15 13.10 0.86 -22.18
CA VAL A 15 13.06 1.18 -23.62
C VAL A 15 12.01 2.26 -23.89
N ARG A 16 10.79 2.12 -23.35
CA ARG A 16 9.72 3.10 -23.54
C ARG A 16 9.98 4.44 -22.87
N ALA A 17 10.69 4.45 -21.75
CA ALA A 17 11.06 5.68 -21.06
C ALA A 17 12.07 6.52 -21.89
N LEU A 18 12.97 5.87 -22.63
CA LEU A 18 13.91 6.55 -23.54
C LEU A 18 13.23 7.11 -24.79
N GLU A 19 12.12 6.50 -25.22
CA GLU A 19 11.34 6.93 -26.38
C GLU A 19 10.33 8.05 -26.06
N TYR A 20 10.25 8.49 -24.79
CA TYR A 20 9.24 9.47 -24.36
C TYR A 20 9.66 10.92 -24.65
N GLU A 21 8.92 11.59 -25.53
CA GLU A 21 9.05 13.03 -25.78
C GLU A 21 8.13 13.82 -24.84
N PHE A 22 8.70 14.68 -24.00
CA PHE A 22 7.93 15.51 -23.07
C PHE A 22 7.13 16.60 -23.83
N PRO A 23 5.82 16.76 -23.56
CA PRO A 23 5.04 17.83 -24.17
C PRO A 23 5.50 19.21 -23.66
N ASN A 24 5.86 20.11 -24.58
CA ASN A 24 6.13 21.51 -24.26
C ASN A 24 4.83 22.21 -23.80
N HIS A 25 4.81 22.72 -22.57
CA HIS A 25 3.67 23.45 -22.02
C HIS A 25 3.39 24.77 -22.77
N HIS A 26 2.41 24.78 -23.68
CA HIS A 26 1.79 26.02 -24.14
C HIS A 26 0.63 26.44 -23.22
N ARG A 27 0.80 27.59 -22.58
CA ARG A 27 -0.20 28.26 -21.75
C ARG A 27 -1.21 28.97 -22.67
N GLN A 28 -2.45 28.48 -22.76
CA GLN A 28 -3.55 29.21 -23.40
C GLN A 28 -4.53 29.72 -22.35
N GLN A 29 -4.70 31.05 -22.29
CA GLN A 29 -5.78 31.75 -21.60
C GLN A 29 -7.03 31.76 -22.50
N HIS A 30 -8.22 31.48 -21.95
CA HIS A 30 -9.47 31.97 -22.52
C HIS A 30 -10.58 32.17 -21.47
N ASP A 31 -11.10 33.41 -21.45
CA ASP A 31 -12.41 33.90 -21.02
C ASP A 31 -13.12 33.36 -19.75
N GLY A 32 -12.96 34.11 -18.66
CA GLY A 32 -14.09 34.90 -18.14
C GLY A 32 -15.27 34.21 -17.42
N LYS A 33 -15.26 32.90 -17.20
CA LYS A 33 -16.26 32.24 -16.33
C LYS A 33 -15.60 31.30 -15.32
N ILE A 34 -15.67 31.66 -14.04
CA ILE A 34 -15.31 30.77 -12.94
C ILE A 34 -16.42 29.73 -12.81
N VAL A 35 -16.24 28.60 -13.47
CA VAL A 35 -17.02 27.38 -13.22
C VAL A 35 -16.26 26.58 -12.16
N THR A 36 -16.69 26.67 -10.89
CA THR A 36 -16.22 25.76 -9.83
C THR A 36 -16.93 24.41 -9.99
N SER A 37 -16.66 23.68 -11.09
CA SER A 37 -16.87 22.25 -11.10
C SER A 37 -15.51 21.61 -10.79
N THR A 38 -15.34 21.13 -9.55
CA THR A 38 -14.25 20.24 -9.18
C THR A 38 -14.51 18.87 -9.83
N THR A 39 -14.53 18.86 -11.16
CA THR A 39 -14.40 17.64 -11.94
C THR A 39 -12.93 17.34 -11.93
N TRP A 40 -12.53 16.40 -11.07
CA TRP A 40 -11.18 15.86 -11.07
C TRP A 40 -10.94 15.27 -12.47
N ARG A 41 -10.28 16.04 -13.35
CA ARG A 41 -9.60 15.47 -14.50
C ARG A 41 -8.65 14.43 -13.93
N GLN A 42 -8.68 13.21 -14.45
CA GLN A 42 -7.58 12.28 -14.25
C GLN A 42 -6.32 13.03 -14.65
N VAL A 43 -5.54 13.46 -13.67
CA VAL A 43 -4.20 13.98 -13.93
C VAL A 43 -3.43 12.73 -14.33
N GLN A 44 -3.38 12.45 -15.64
CA GLN A 44 -2.34 11.60 -16.19
C GLN A 44 -1.05 12.40 -16.06
N ASP A 45 -0.50 12.41 -14.85
CA ASP A 45 0.85 12.90 -14.64
C ASP A 45 1.77 11.92 -15.36
N PRO A 46 2.58 12.36 -16.34
CA PRO A 46 3.51 11.49 -17.06
C PRO A 46 4.61 10.92 -16.16
N VAL A 47 4.70 11.31 -14.89
CA VAL A 47 5.53 10.61 -13.89
C VAL A 47 4.78 9.45 -13.24
N ILE A 48 3.45 9.55 -13.11
CA ILE A 48 2.60 8.56 -12.44
C ILE A 48 2.02 7.60 -13.48
N TYR A 49 2.87 6.70 -13.99
CA TYR A 49 2.44 5.64 -14.89
C TYR A 49 1.91 4.41 -14.12
N PRO A 50 0.68 3.94 -14.42
CA PRO A 50 0.19 2.66 -13.93
C PRO A 50 1.16 1.53 -14.33
N GLY A 51 1.69 0.81 -13.34
CA GLY A 51 2.67 -0.25 -13.56
C GLY A 51 4.14 0.13 -13.36
N LEU A 52 4.48 1.43 -13.28
CA LEU A 52 5.86 1.86 -13.04
C LEU A 52 6.29 1.61 -11.58
N TYR A 53 5.38 1.87 -10.64
CA TYR A 53 5.63 1.72 -9.20
C TYR A 53 5.14 0.39 -8.62
N SER A 54 4.47 -0.42 -9.44
CA SER A 54 3.98 -1.73 -9.04
C SER A 54 3.95 -2.65 -10.25
N ALA A 55 4.73 -3.73 -10.22
CA ALA A 55 4.74 -4.74 -11.28
C ALA A 55 3.35 -5.38 -11.52
N THR A 56 2.42 -5.26 -10.57
CA THR A 56 1.05 -5.78 -10.70
C THR A 56 0.12 -4.86 -11.51
N GLY A 57 0.59 -3.67 -11.93
CA GLY A 57 -0.26 -2.66 -12.58
C GLY A 57 -1.17 -1.90 -11.62
N PHE A 58 -1.04 -2.15 -10.31
CA PHE A 58 -1.78 -1.46 -9.27
C PHE A 58 -1.26 -0.03 -9.12
N ASP A 59 -2.15 0.96 -9.20
CA ASP A 59 -1.79 2.37 -9.07
C ASP A 59 -1.56 2.78 -7.60
N ILE A 60 -0.46 2.27 -7.04
CA ILE A 60 -0.08 2.52 -5.66
C ILE A 60 0.21 3.99 -5.40
N MET A 61 0.75 4.70 -6.39
CA MET A 61 1.15 6.09 -6.21
C MET A 61 -0.07 7.00 -6.04
N SER A 62 -1.11 6.83 -6.85
CA SER A 62 -2.38 7.56 -6.65
C SER A 62 -3.00 7.27 -5.29
N ILE A 63 -2.90 6.02 -4.81
CA ILE A 63 -3.39 5.64 -3.48
C ILE A 63 -2.59 6.34 -2.38
N LEU A 64 -1.26 6.35 -2.46
CA LEU A 64 -0.41 7.04 -1.47
C LEU A 64 -0.65 8.55 -1.48
N LEU A 65 -0.77 9.17 -2.66
CA LEU A 65 -1.13 10.57 -2.78
C LEU A 65 -2.49 10.86 -2.15
N GLN A 66 -3.47 9.98 -2.36
CA GLN A 66 -4.77 10.12 -1.73
C GLN A 66 -4.71 9.99 -0.21
N VAL A 67 -3.88 9.09 0.33
CA VAL A 67 -3.62 8.98 1.77
C VAL A 67 -3.03 10.29 2.30
N MET A 68 -2.09 10.90 1.58
CA MET A 68 -1.45 12.15 1.98
C MET A 68 -2.39 13.35 1.89
N SER A 69 -3.23 13.42 0.86
CA SER A 69 -4.13 14.54 0.60
C SER A 69 -5.52 14.37 1.23
N ARG A 70 -5.70 13.40 2.13
CA ARG A 70 -7.02 13.07 2.68
C ARG A 70 -7.57 14.20 3.55
N PRO A 71 -8.90 14.45 3.50
CA PRO A 71 -9.53 15.46 4.34
C PRO A 71 -9.62 14.96 5.79
N TYR A 72 -9.33 15.85 6.75
CA TYR A 72 -9.47 15.59 8.20
C TYR A 72 -8.69 14.36 8.71
N PRO A 73 -7.35 14.33 8.57
CA PRO A 73 -6.54 13.22 9.08
C PRO A 73 -6.72 13.06 10.59
N LYS A 74 -7.00 11.84 11.05
CA LYS A 74 -7.05 11.50 12.49
C LYS A 74 -5.69 11.05 13.02
N ILE A 75 -4.84 10.55 12.14
CA ILE A 75 -3.50 10.06 12.45
C ILE A 75 -2.47 10.88 11.68
N GLU A 76 -1.43 11.33 12.36
CA GLU A 76 -0.27 11.90 11.70
C GLU A 76 0.69 10.79 11.30
N LEU A 77 0.84 10.58 9.98
CA LEU A 77 1.79 9.59 9.46
C LEU A 77 3.22 10.14 9.35
N GLY A 78 3.38 11.45 9.25
CA GLY A 78 4.63 12.06 8.82
C GLY A 78 4.92 11.80 7.33
N PRO A 79 6.18 11.99 6.89
CA PRO A 79 6.62 11.66 5.54
C PRO A 79 6.54 10.14 5.33
N VAL A 80 5.83 9.73 4.29
CA VAL A 80 5.66 8.33 3.90
C VAL A 80 6.07 8.20 2.44
N ASP A 81 6.91 7.24 2.10
CA ASP A 81 7.28 6.95 0.72
C ASP A 81 7.21 5.45 0.43
N CYS A 82 7.63 5.05 -0.77
CA CYS A 82 7.62 3.65 -1.20
C CYS A 82 8.69 2.77 -0.49
N SER A 83 9.57 3.35 0.34
CA SER A 83 10.54 2.60 1.14
C SER A 83 9.93 2.05 2.44
N VAL A 84 8.73 2.49 2.80
CA VAL A 84 8.02 2.02 3.99
C VAL A 84 7.33 0.68 3.70
N ALA A 85 7.32 -0.22 4.69
CA ALA A 85 6.53 -1.43 4.63
C ALA A 85 5.04 -1.06 4.56
N VAL A 86 4.49 -1.22 3.36
CA VAL A 86 3.11 -0.92 3.00
C VAL A 86 2.42 -2.14 2.41
N ILE A 87 1.13 -2.25 2.71
CA ILE A 87 0.20 -3.15 2.04
C ILE A 87 -1.09 -2.42 1.67
N VAL A 88 -1.78 -2.90 0.65
CA VAL A 88 -3.13 -2.46 0.31
C VAL A 88 -4.06 -3.67 0.28
N CYS A 89 -5.16 -3.58 1.01
CA CYS A 89 -6.19 -4.62 1.09
C CYS A 89 -7.47 -4.14 0.40
N ASP A 90 -8.16 -5.03 -0.32
CA ASP A 90 -9.46 -4.75 -0.92
C ASP A 90 -10.58 -5.03 0.08
N LEU A 91 -11.28 -3.98 0.51
CA LEU A 91 -12.33 -4.04 1.51
C LEU A 91 -13.66 -4.56 0.96
N GLN A 92 -13.84 -4.60 -0.36
CA GLN A 92 -15.05 -5.12 -1.00
C GLN A 92 -14.96 -6.63 -1.26
N GLN A 93 -13.75 -7.19 -1.23
CA GLN A 93 -13.56 -8.62 -1.37
C GLN A 93 -13.72 -9.36 -0.04
N ALA A 94 -14.20 -10.60 -0.13
CA ALA A 94 -14.36 -11.47 1.04
C ALA A 94 -13.02 -11.65 1.76
N ASP A 95 -13.04 -11.51 3.08
CA ASP A 95 -11.87 -11.64 3.94
C ASP A 95 -10.81 -10.53 3.79
N CYS A 96 -11.09 -9.44 3.07
CA CYS A 96 -10.19 -8.30 2.88
C CYS A 96 -8.76 -8.70 2.45
N PRO A 97 -8.59 -9.35 1.30
CA PRO A 97 -7.31 -9.86 0.83
C PRO A 97 -6.35 -8.72 0.47
N ILE A 98 -5.05 -8.98 0.66
CA ILE A 98 -3.98 -8.10 0.21
C ILE A 98 -3.92 -8.14 -1.33
N VAL A 99 -4.08 -6.99 -1.97
CA VAL A 99 -3.98 -6.81 -3.42
C VAL A 99 -2.64 -6.21 -3.85
N TYR A 100 -1.91 -5.63 -2.90
CA TYR A 100 -0.57 -5.09 -3.11
C TYR A 100 0.23 -5.18 -1.81
N ALA A 101 1.51 -5.52 -1.92
CA ALA A 101 2.49 -5.38 -0.86
C ALA A 101 3.75 -4.74 -1.43
N SER A 102 4.41 -3.93 -0.61
CA SER A 102 5.75 -3.39 -0.90
C SER A 102 6.84 -4.45 -0.74
N GLU A 103 7.99 -4.22 -1.36
CA GLU A 103 9.18 -5.04 -1.14
C GLU A 103 9.63 -4.98 0.34
N SER A 104 9.64 -3.78 0.92
CA SER A 104 9.99 -3.57 2.33
C SER A 104 9.06 -4.31 3.30
N PHE A 105 7.78 -4.52 2.95
CA PHE A 105 6.91 -5.41 3.73
C PHE A 105 7.34 -6.87 3.65
N CYS A 106 7.74 -7.33 2.47
CA CYS A 106 8.24 -8.69 2.27
C CYS A 106 9.55 -8.90 3.05
N GLU A 107 10.46 -7.92 3.02
CA GLU A 107 11.70 -7.93 3.80
C GLU A 107 11.44 -7.94 5.32
N LEU A 108 10.57 -7.03 5.80
CA LEU A 108 10.20 -6.92 7.21
C LEU A 108 9.63 -8.24 7.76
N THR A 109 8.74 -8.87 6.99
CA THR A 109 8.00 -10.05 7.47
C THR A 109 8.67 -11.37 7.10
N GLY A 110 9.59 -11.37 6.13
CA GLY A 110 10.23 -12.55 5.57
C GLY A 110 9.33 -13.39 4.67
N TYR A 111 8.11 -12.94 4.34
CA TYR A 111 7.21 -13.62 3.41
C TYR A 111 7.44 -13.15 1.97
N GLY A 112 7.43 -14.08 1.02
CA GLY A 112 7.51 -13.72 -0.39
C GLY A 112 6.19 -13.13 -0.89
N MET A 113 6.25 -12.31 -1.94
CA MET A 113 5.08 -11.67 -2.55
C MET A 113 3.94 -12.66 -2.84
N ASN A 114 4.27 -13.81 -3.43
CA ASN A 114 3.32 -14.87 -3.78
C ASN A 114 2.65 -15.52 -2.55
N GLU A 115 3.26 -15.42 -1.37
CA GLU A 115 2.71 -15.95 -0.12
C GLU A 115 1.82 -14.94 0.61
N VAL A 116 1.86 -13.67 0.21
CA VAL A 116 1.16 -12.55 0.85
C VAL A 116 -0.09 -12.15 0.07
N LEU A 117 0.05 -12.03 -1.26
CA LEU A 117 -1.04 -11.62 -2.13
C LEU A 117 -2.24 -12.58 -2.02
N GLY A 118 -3.45 -12.02 -2.01
CA GLY A 118 -4.70 -12.76 -1.91
C GLY A 118 -5.06 -13.24 -0.50
N ARG A 119 -4.21 -13.01 0.51
CA ARG A 119 -4.47 -13.42 1.90
C ARG A 119 -4.83 -12.24 2.78
N ASN A 120 -5.60 -12.50 3.83
CA ASN A 120 -5.80 -11.51 4.89
C ASN A 120 -4.54 -11.38 5.75
N CYS A 121 -4.13 -10.14 6.05
CA CYS A 121 -2.91 -9.83 6.82
C CYS A 121 -2.88 -10.42 8.26
N ARG A 122 -4.00 -10.95 8.78
CA ARG A 122 -4.04 -11.64 10.08
C ARG A 122 -3.08 -12.83 10.19
N PHE A 123 -2.56 -13.37 9.09
CA PHE A 123 -1.56 -14.43 9.14
C PHE A 123 -0.32 -14.03 9.97
N LEU A 124 0.02 -12.74 10.02
CA LEU A 124 1.11 -12.21 10.85
C LEU A 124 0.84 -12.32 12.36
N GLN A 125 -0.42 -12.53 12.78
CA GLN A 125 -0.77 -12.66 14.20
C GLN A 125 -0.46 -14.06 14.76
N THR A 126 -0.19 -15.04 13.90
CA THR A 126 0.04 -16.43 14.32
C THR A 126 1.47 -16.86 14.00
N PRO A 127 2.21 -17.43 14.97
CA PRO A 127 3.54 -17.95 14.68
C PRO A 127 3.47 -19.12 13.67
N PRO A 128 4.32 -19.13 12.64
CA PRO A 128 4.38 -20.20 11.65
C PRO A 128 4.62 -21.56 12.30
N GLY A 129 3.94 -22.59 11.81
CA GLY A 129 4.05 -23.97 12.32
C GLY A 129 3.26 -24.26 13.62
N LYS A 130 2.77 -23.25 14.35
CA LYS A 130 1.87 -23.44 15.50
C LYS A 130 0.40 -23.35 15.08
N MET A 131 -0.04 -24.34 14.30
CA MET A 131 -1.47 -24.66 14.11
C MET A 131 -1.94 -25.77 15.05
N ALA A 132 -1.24 -26.00 16.17
CA ALA A 132 -1.63 -27.06 17.10
C ALA A 132 -2.94 -26.73 17.85
N ASN A 133 -3.20 -25.44 18.16
CA ASN A 133 -4.48 -24.96 18.72
C ASN A 133 -4.64 -23.45 18.46
N ALA A 134 -5.71 -23.03 17.78
CA ALA A 134 -6.03 -21.61 17.59
C ALA A 134 -6.12 -20.82 18.91
N ALA A 135 -6.48 -21.51 20.01
CA ALA A 135 -6.61 -20.94 21.34
C ALA A 135 -5.29 -20.40 21.94
N ASP A 136 -4.14 -21.02 21.62
CA ASP A 136 -2.84 -20.62 22.18
C ASP A 136 -2.19 -19.48 21.40
N ALA A 137 -2.40 -19.42 20.08
CA ALA A 137 -2.00 -18.26 19.28
C ALA A 137 -2.79 -17.01 19.70
N ILE A 138 -4.11 -17.14 19.93
CA ILE A 138 -5.00 -16.07 20.39
C ILE A 138 -4.65 -15.61 21.82
N LYS A 139 -4.03 -16.45 22.66
CA LYS A 139 -3.53 -16.03 23.98
C LYS A 139 -2.35 -15.06 23.90
N SER A 140 -1.54 -15.12 22.84
CA SER A 140 -0.36 -14.26 22.68
C SER A 140 -0.66 -12.91 22.00
N VAL A 141 -1.81 -12.80 21.34
CA VAL A 141 -2.20 -11.61 20.57
C VAL A 141 -3.29 -10.86 21.32
N ASP A 142 -3.12 -9.55 21.44
CA ASP A 142 -4.08 -8.69 22.12
C ASP A 142 -5.44 -8.70 21.39
N ARG A 143 -6.43 -9.37 21.99
CA ARG A 143 -7.80 -9.44 21.48
C ARG A 143 -8.45 -8.06 21.39
N ALA A 144 -8.06 -7.11 22.24
CA ALA A 144 -8.56 -5.74 22.17
C ALA A 144 -8.02 -5.04 20.91
N ALA A 145 -6.74 -5.22 20.58
CA ALA A 145 -6.15 -4.72 19.34
C ALA A 145 -6.85 -5.33 18.10
N ILE A 146 -7.08 -6.65 18.08
CA ILE A 146 -7.81 -7.31 16.98
C ILE A 146 -9.22 -6.73 16.82
N HIS A 147 -9.94 -6.54 17.93
CA HIS A 147 -11.27 -5.94 17.91
C HIS A 147 -11.24 -4.52 17.34
N ARG A 148 -10.29 -3.68 17.78
CA ARG A 148 -10.12 -2.31 17.27
C ARG A 148 -9.80 -2.30 15.77
N MET A 149 -8.92 -3.18 15.29
CA MET A 149 -8.62 -3.32 13.86
C MET A 149 -9.87 -3.69 13.06
N ARG A 150 -10.63 -4.69 13.54
CA ARG A 150 -11.86 -5.13 12.89
C ARG A 150 -12.89 -4.01 12.83
N GLN A 151 -13.08 -3.30 13.95
CA GLN A 151 -14.01 -2.18 14.03
C GLN A 151 -13.60 -1.07 13.06
N ALA A 152 -12.32 -0.69 13.04
CA ALA A 152 -11.82 0.37 12.15
C ALA A 152 -12.03 0.06 10.66
N VAL A 153 -11.78 -1.20 10.27
CA VAL A 153 -12.05 -1.68 8.91
C VAL A 153 -13.54 -1.62 8.58
N GLN A 154 -14.41 -2.02 9.51
CA GLN A 154 -15.86 -1.98 9.32
C GLN A 154 -16.42 -0.56 9.25
N THR A 155 -15.95 0.33 10.12
CA THR A 155 -16.42 1.72 10.21
C THR A 155 -15.69 2.67 9.25
N ARG A 156 -14.77 2.15 8.42
CA ARG A 156 -13.94 2.93 7.50
C ARG A 156 -13.26 4.10 8.22
N SER A 157 -12.67 3.81 9.38
CA SER A 157 -11.97 4.80 10.19
C SER A 157 -10.47 4.51 10.26
N GLU A 158 -9.69 5.59 10.27
CA GLU A 158 -8.28 5.55 10.59
C GLU A 158 -8.02 4.90 11.96
N LEU A 159 -6.99 4.05 12.04
CA LEU A 159 -6.53 3.43 13.28
C LEU A 159 -5.00 3.34 13.33
N GLN A 160 -4.42 3.71 14.47
CA GLN A 160 -3.01 3.46 14.78
C GLN A 160 -2.92 2.69 16.10
N LEU A 161 -2.14 1.61 16.12
CA LEU A 161 -1.89 0.82 17.33
C LEU A 161 -0.63 -0.02 17.20
N ASN A 162 -0.15 -0.52 18.33
CA ASN A 162 0.92 -1.51 18.37
C ASN A 162 0.31 -2.91 18.50
N VAL A 163 0.70 -3.82 17.62
CA VAL A 163 0.26 -5.22 17.64
C VAL A 163 1.45 -6.15 17.58
N THR A 164 1.39 -7.24 18.34
CA THR A 164 2.38 -8.32 18.24
C THR A 164 2.18 -9.08 16.93
N ASN A 165 3.22 -9.17 16.12
CA ASN A 165 3.26 -9.97 14.90
C ASN A 165 4.45 -10.94 14.90
N TYR A 166 4.40 -11.91 13.99
CA TYR A 166 5.43 -12.93 13.81
C TYR A 166 5.90 -12.93 12.36
N LYS A 167 7.23 -12.89 12.19
CA LYS A 167 7.88 -13.07 10.90
C LYS A 167 7.79 -14.54 10.46
N LYS A 168 8.11 -14.83 9.20
CA LYS A 168 8.09 -16.19 8.64
C LYS A 168 9.02 -17.17 9.35
N ASN A 169 10.13 -16.68 9.91
CA ASN A 169 11.06 -17.46 10.72
C ASN A 169 10.54 -17.77 12.14
N GLY A 170 9.38 -17.22 12.54
CA GLY A 170 8.80 -17.37 13.87
C GLY A 170 9.21 -16.30 14.88
N GLU A 171 10.08 -15.37 14.49
CA GLU A 171 10.51 -14.24 15.31
C GLU A 171 9.33 -13.31 15.61
N ARG A 172 9.18 -12.97 16.90
CA ARG A 172 8.14 -12.06 17.38
C ARG A 172 8.65 -10.64 17.28
N PHE A 173 7.84 -9.75 16.72
CA PHE A 173 8.12 -8.31 16.68
C PHE A 173 6.89 -7.47 17.06
N THR A 174 7.13 -6.24 17.51
CA THR A 174 6.08 -5.27 17.77
C THR A 174 5.87 -4.44 16.50
N ASN A 175 4.70 -4.58 15.90
CA ASN A 175 4.32 -3.84 14.70
C ASN A 175 3.51 -2.60 15.10
N ALA A 176 4.08 -1.41 14.91
CA ALA A 176 3.34 -0.16 14.89
C ALA A 176 2.56 -0.07 13.57
N LEU A 177 1.27 -0.40 13.64
CA LEU A 177 0.39 -0.51 12.50
C LEU A 177 -0.50 0.73 12.39
N SER A 178 -0.45 1.38 11.22
CA SER A 178 -1.41 2.42 10.83
C SER A 178 -2.30 1.89 9.70
N ILE A 179 -3.62 2.00 9.85
CA ILE A 179 -4.61 1.61 8.85
C ILE A 179 -5.34 2.86 8.39
N ILE A 180 -5.31 3.13 7.08
CA ILE A 180 -5.96 4.28 6.47
C ILE A 180 -6.89 3.80 5.34
N PRO A 181 -8.20 4.04 5.46
CA PRO A 181 -9.16 3.68 4.42
C PRO A 181 -9.11 4.71 3.26
N VAL A 182 -9.20 4.23 2.02
CA VAL A 182 -9.02 5.03 0.80
C VAL A 182 -10.20 4.87 -0.15
N MET A 183 -10.58 5.97 -0.83
CA MET A 183 -11.72 6.08 -1.75
C MET A 183 -11.27 6.43 -3.18
N PRO A 184 -10.80 5.46 -4.00
CA PRO A 184 -10.07 5.73 -5.25
C PRO A 184 -10.76 6.65 -6.26
N GLN A 185 -12.11 6.70 -6.26
CA GLN A 185 -12.90 7.55 -7.17
C GLN A 185 -13.97 8.38 -6.45
N GLY A 186 -13.81 8.59 -5.14
CA GLY A 186 -14.74 9.40 -4.33
C GLY A 186 -16.15 8.82 -4.15
N SER A 187 -16.45 7.64 -4.72
CA SER A 187 -17.78 7.03 -4.64
C SER A 187 -17.96 6.09 -3.44
N ASP A 188 -16.91 5.36 -3.02
CA ASP A 188 -16.94 4.46 -1.86
C ASP A 188 -15.51 4.11 -1.38
N TYR A 189 -15.37 3.75 -0.11
CA TYR A 189 -14.13 3.18 0.41
C TYR A 189 -13.92 1.80 -0.21
N ARG A 190 -12.85 1.67 -0.99
CA ARG A 190 -12.53 0.38 -1.63
C ARG A 190 -11.33 -0.29 -1.00
N TYR A 191 -10.34 0.48 -0.58
CA TYR A 191 -9.10 -0.07 -0.09
C TYR A 191 -8.81 0.37 1.34
N ALA A 192 -8.07 -0.46 2.07
CA ALA A 192 -7.36 -0.06 3.28
C ALA A 192 -5.86 -0.14 3.01
N VAL A 193 -5.15 0.94 3.29
CA VAL A 193 -3.69 1.01 3.24
C VAL A 193 -3.16 0.77 4.64
N GLY A 194 -2.30 -0.22 4.79
CA GLY A 194 -1.62 -0.53 6.05
C GLY A 194 -0.16 -0.12 5.97
N PHE A 195 0.32 0.68 6.93
CA PHE A 195 1.73 0.99 7.14
C PHE A 195 2.24 0.22 8.34
N GLN A 196 3.39 -0.44 8.20
CA GLN A 196 4.01 -1.24 9.25
C GLN A 196 5.39 -0.70 9.60
N VAL A 197 5.69 -0.64 10.90
CA VAL A 197 7.02 -0.31 11.41
C VAL A 197 7.33 -1.29 12.54
N GLU A 198 8.51 -1.89 12.49
CA GLU A 198 9.05 -2.68 13.61
C GLU A 198 9.61 -1.74 14.68
N LEU A 199 9.15 -1.92 15.93
CA LEU A 199 9.63 -1.20 17.11
C LEU A 199 10.61 -2.03 17.95
#